data_AF-A0A1W9KQ21-F1
#
_entry.id   AF-A0A1W9KQ21-F1
#
_cell.length_a   1.000
_cell.length_b   1.000
_cell.length_c   1.000
_cell.angle_alpha   90.00
_cell.angle_beta   90.00
_cell.angle_gamma   90.00
#
_symmetry.space_group_name_H-M   'P 1'
#
loop_
_entity.id
_entity.type
_entity.pdbx_description
1 polymer ?
#
loop_
_entity_poly.entity_id
_entity_poly.type
_entity_poly.pdbx_seq_one_letter_code
_entity_poly.pdbx_strand_id
1 'polypeptide(L)'
;MKGESKAALVPAGYVLVDVVLTTHQAFIVKKWAEAARLKIEADKSARPRIDARNEVSDFRPGVRCEIVSVHHPCFAKDIGKVVVVTKASQDTRQVFAHDDKPVTYRVNRHGRRVIDSDPRCIETVYGMDSLKVLG
;
A
#
# COMPACT_ATOMS: atom_id res chain seq x y z
N MET A 1 -32.25 -34.08 -20.05
CA MET A 1 -31.85 -32.72 -20.46
C MET A 1 -30.51 -32.40 -19.80
N LYS A 2 -29.40 -32.45 -20.55
CA LYS A 2 -28.06 -32.09 -20.05
C LYS A 2 -28.00 -30.57 -19.97
N GLY A 3 -28.00 -30.02 -18.75
CA GLY A 3 -27.68 -28.62 -18.53
C GLY A 3 -26.18 -28.43 -18.71
N GLU A 4 -25.79 -27.69 -19.73
CA GLU A 4 -24.43 -27.19 -19.89
C GLU A 4 -24.09 -26.28 -18.71
N SER A 5 -23.30 -26.79 -17.76
CA SER A 5 -22.74 -25.99 -16.69
C SER A 5 -21.71 -25.06 -17.31
N LYS A 6 -22.07 -23.78 -17.42
CA LYS A 6 -21.15 -22.66 -17.67
C LYS A 6 -19.95 -22.84 -16.74
N ALA A 7 -18.81 -23.28 -17.29
CA ALA A 7 -17.59 -23.48 -16.50
C ALA A 7 -17.24 -22.14 -15.86
N ALA A 8 -17.50 -22.00 -14.57
CA ALA A 8 -17.14 -20.81 -13.83
C ALA A 8 -15.61 -20.74 -13.85
N LEU A 9 -15.06 -19.77 -14.59
CA LEU A 9 -13.64 -19.48 -14.59
C LEU A 9 -13.20 -19.23 -13.14
N VAL A 10 -12.46 -20.19 -12.60
CA VAL A 10 -11.89 -20.12 -11.26
C VAL A 10 -10.77 -19.07 -11.30
N PRO A 11 -10.75 -18.10 -10.37
CA PRO A 11 -9.68 -17.11 -10.31
C PRO A 11 -8.29 -17.75 -10.13
N ALA A 12 -7.25 -17.09 -10.64
CA ALA A 12 -5.86 -17.54 -10.46
C ALA A 12 -5.55 -17.73 -8.97
N GLY A 13 -4.92 -18.87 -8.62
CA GLY A 13 -4.61 -19.24 -7.23
C GLY A 13 -5.70 -20.06 -6.51
N TYR A 14 -6.86 -20.28 -7.14
CA TYR A 14 -7.94 -21.12 -6.62
C TYR A 14 -8.16 -22.37 -7.48
N VAL A 15 -8.68 -23.45 -6.89
CA VAL A 15 -8.91 -24.75 -7.55
C VAL A 15 -10.29 -25.30 -7.18
N LEU A 16 -10.96 -25.96 -8.13
CA LEU A 16 -12.19 -26.72 -7.86
C LEU A 16 -11.85 -28.10 -7.29
N VAL A 17 -12.55 -28.49 -6.24
CA VAL A 17 -12.34 -29.78 -5.56
C VAL A 17 -13.68 -30.51 -5.46
N ASP A 18 -13.69 -31.76 -5.93
CA ASP A 18 -14.82 -32.67 -5.74
C ASP A 18 -14.66 -33.43 -4.42
N VAL A 19 -15.75 -33.58 -3.67
CA VAL A 19 -15.75 -34.25 -2.36
C VAL A 19 -16.94 -35.19 -2.26
N VAL A 20 -16.69 -36.42 -1.81
CA VAL A 20 -17.74 -37.41 -1.52
C VAL A 20 -18.15 -37.29 -0.06
N LEU A 21 -19.38 -36.89 0.19
CA LEU A 21 -19.95 -36.72 1.52
C LEU A 21 -21.23 -37.53 1.68
N THR A 22 -21.55 -37.86 2.94
CA THR A 22 -22.85 -38.43 3.27
C THR A 22 -23.96 -37.40 3.09
N THR A 23 -25.21 -37.84 2.90
CA THR A 23 -26.37 -36.96 2.71
C THR A 23 -26.51 -35.93 3.84
N HIS A 24 -26.24 -36.34 5.07
CA HIS A 24 -26.35 -35.46 6.25
C HIS A 24 -25.23 -34.41 6.32
N GLN A 25 -24.16 -34.54 5.53
CA GLN A 25 -23.02 -33.64 5.49
C GLN A 25 -23.02 -32.73 4.25
N ALA A 26 -23.97 -32.91 3.32
CA ALA A 26 -24.04 -32.12 2.08
C ALA A 26 -24.09 -30.60 2.31
N PHE A 27 -24.62 -30.14 3.45
CA PHE A 27 -24.66 -28.71 3.81
C PHE A 27 -23.26 -28.08 4.00
N ILE A 28 -22.23 -28.89 4.28
CA ILE A 28 -20.85 -28.42 4.47
C ILE A 28 -20.31 -27.80 3.19
N VAL A 29 -20.64 -28.38 2.03
CA VAL A 29 -20.23 -27.87 0.72
C VAL A 29 -20.74 -26.45 0.50
N LYS A 30 -21.98 -26.16 0.92
CA LYS A 30 -22.56 -24.82 0.81
C LYS A 30 -21.80 -23.80 1.68
N LYS A 31 -21.46 -24.17 2.92
CA LYS A 31 -20.67 -23.30 3.82
C LYS A 31 -19.27 -23.02 3.25
N TRP A 32 -18.62 -24.03 2.70
CA TRP A 32 -17.31 -23.86 2.07
C TRP A 32 -17.38 -22.98 0.82
N ALA A 33 -18.42 -23.15 -0.01
CA ALA A 33 -18.63 -22.31 -1.18
C ALA A 33 -18.86 -20.84 -0.80
N GLU A 34 -19.66 -20.57 0.24
CA GLU A 34 -19.87 -19.21 0.77
C GLU A 34 -18.57 -18.60 1.31
N ALA A 35 -17.81 -19.35 2.11
CA ALA A 35 -16.51 -18.91 2.63
C ALA A 35 -15.49 -18.65 1.50
N ALA A 36 -15.45 -19.50 0.47
CA ALA A 36 -14.58 -19.33 -0.69
C ALA A 36 -14.94 -18.08 -1.50
N ARG A 37 -16.24 -17.82 -1.71
CA ARG A 37 -16.71 -16.59 -2.38
C ARG A 37 -16.28 -15.33 -1.64
N LEU A 38 -16.39 -15.31 -0.32
CA LEU A 38 -15.96 -14.17 0.49
C LEU A 38 -14.45 -13.93 0.38
N LYS A 39 -13.64 -14.99 0.37
CA LYS A 39 -12.18 -14.89 0.17
C LYS A 39 -11.82 -14.39 -1.22
N ILE A 40 -12.47 -14.92 -2.26
CA ILE A 40 -12.26 -14.47 -3.64
C ILE A 40 -12.64 -12.99 -3.80
N GLU A 41 -13.74 -12.55 -3.19
CA GLU A 41 -14.16 -11.15 -3.27
C GLU A 41 -13.22 -10.21 -2.50
N ALA A 42 -12.71 -10.67 -1.34
CA ALA A 42 -11.69 -9.97 -0.57
C ALA A 42 -10.38 -9.83 -1.37
N ASP A 43 -9.93 -10.91 -2.03
CA ASP A 43 -8.72 -10.91 -2.86
C ASP A 43 -8.89 -10.09 -4.15
N LYS A 44 -10.10 -10.03 -4.71
CA LYS A 44 -10.40 -9.16 -5.86
C LYS A 44 -10.46 -7.68 -5.50
N SER A 45 -10.96 -7.35 -4.31
CA SER A 45 -11.01 -5.97 -3.81
C SER A 45 -9.67 -5.49 -3.26
N ALA A 46 -8.79 -6.41 -2.86
CA ALA A 46 -7.37 -6.11 -2.69
C ALA A 46 -6.81 -5.71 -4.07
N ARG A 47 -6.31 -4.46 -4.16
CA ARG A 47 -5.70 -3.93 -5.39
C ARG A 47 -4.66 -4.92 -5.93
N PRO A 48 -4.52 -5.08 -7.27
CA PRO A 48 -3.51 -5.96 -7.83
C PRO A 48 -2.16 -5.59 -7.23
N ARG A 49 -1.41 -6.59 -6.76
CA ARG A 49 0.00 -6.46 -6.39
C ARG A 49 0.75 -6.12 -7.67
N ILE A 50 0.81 -4.83 -8.01
CA ILE A 50 1.60 -4.33 -9.15
C ILE A 50 3.05 -4.76 -8.90
N ASP A 51 3.68 -5.24 -9.97
CA ASP A 51 4.94 -5.98 -9.94
C ASP A 51 6.03 -5.25 -9.13
N ALA A 52 6.31 -5.76 -7.93
CA ALA A 52 7.18 -5.15 -6.92
C ALA A 52 8.63 -4.86 -7.37
N ARG A 53 9.05 -5.39 -8.53
CA ARG A 53 10.41 -5.19 -9.06
C ARG A 53 10.63 -3.82 -9.70
N ASN A 54 9.59 -3.15 -10.20
CA ASN A 54 9.76 -1.88 -10.92
C ASN A 54 9.49 -0.64 -10.06
N GLU A 55 8.68 -0.76 -9.00
CA GLU A 55 8.25 0.40 -8.21
C GLU A 55 9.37 1.00 -7.35
N VAL A 56 10.35 0.21 -6.92
CA VAL A 56 11.43 0.74 -6.05
C VAL A 56 12.47 1.52 -6.84
N SER A 57 12.56 1.27 -8.16
CA SER A 57 13.40 2.07 -9.07
C SER A 57 13.03 3.55 -9.04
N ASP A 58 11.75 3.85 -8.81
CA ASP A 58 11.20 5.19 -8.92
C ASP A 58 11.37 6.00 -7.62
N PHE A 59 11.59 5.34 -6.49
CA PHE A 59 11.81 5.95 -5.17
C PHE A 59 13.30 6.03 -4.81
N ARG A 60 14.09 6.72 -5.63
CA ARG A 60 15.51 6.98 -5.34
C ARG A 60 15.66 8.12 -4.33
N PRO A 61 16.74 8.13 -3.53
CA PRO A 61 17.06 9.28 -2.69
C PRO A 61 17.11 10.59 -3.49
N GLY A 62 16.46 11.64 -2.99
CA GLY A 62 16.35 12.95 -3.63
C GLY A 62 15.12 13.13 -4.53
N VAL A 63 14.39 12.06 -4.86
CA VAL A 63 13.16 12.15 -5.64
C VAL A 63 12.07 12.85 -4.82
N ARG A 64 11.31 13.73 -5.48
CA ARG A 64 10.16 14.39 -4.89
C ARG A 64 8.91 13.57 -5.14
N CYS A 65 8.12 13.37 -4.11
CA CYS A 65 6.87 12.62 -4.18
C CYS A 65 5.73 13.41 -3.54
N GLU A 66 4.54 13.28 -4.08
CA GLU A 66 3.31 13.78 -3.50
C GLU A 66 2.63 12.69 -2.66
N ILE A 67 2.15 13.06 -1.47
CA ILE A 67 1.35 12.16 -0.63
C ILE A 67 -0.06 12.07 -1.20
N VAL A 68 -0.44 10.90 -1.71
CA VAL A 68 -1.78 10.66 -2.31
C VAL A 68 -2.75 10.03 -1.30
N SER A 69 -2.23 9.24 -0.36
CA SER A 69 -3.06 8.52 0.59
C SER A 69 -2.38 8.39 1.95
N VAL A 70 -3.17 8.43 3.01
CA VAL A 70 -2.72 8.22 4.39
C VAL A 70 -3.58 7.14 5.03
N HIS A 71 -2.96 6.35 5.91
CA HIS A 71 -3.68 5.30 6.64
C HIS A 71 -4.62 5.90 7.71
N HIS A 72 -4.15 6.90 8.47
CA HIS A 72 -4.91 7.44 9.59
C HIS A 72 -5.57 8.79 9.26
N PRO A 73 -6.87 9.00 9.55
CA PRO A 73 -7.59 10.22 9.18
C PRO A 73 -6.98 11.54 9.71
N CYS A 74 -6.27 11.52 10.83
CA CYS A 74 -5.63 12.72 11.39
C CYS A 74 -4.53 13.32 10.47
N PHE A 75 -4.01 12.52 9.53
CA PHE A 75 -3.03 12.93 8.53
C PHE A 75 -3.68 13.34 7.20
N ALA A 76 -5.02 13.40 7.12
CA ALA A 76 -5.70 13.78 5.87
C ALA A 76 -5.26 15.17 5.36
N LYS A 77 -4.86 16.06 6.27
CA LYS A 77 -4.27 17.38 5.98
C LYS A 77 -2.90 17.32 5.29
N ASP A 78 -2.26 16.17 5.27
CA ASP A 78 -0.94 15.96 4.68
C ASP A 78 -1.02 15.43 3.24
N ILE A 79 -2.20 15.00 2.80
CA ILE A 79 -2.45 14.64 1.40
C ILE A 79 -2.20 15.88 0.52
N GLY A 80 -1.48 15.69 -0.58
CA GLY A 80 -1.05 16.74 -1.51
C GLY A 80 0.27 17.43 -1.12
N LYS A 81 0.84 17.13 0.05
CA LYS A 81 2.17 17.65 0.40
C LYS A 81 3.27 16.92 -0.38
N VAL A 82 4.33 17.67 -0.67
CA VAL A 82 5.53 17.15 -1.32
C VAL A 82 6.55 16.75 -0.25
N VAL A 83 7.08 15.54 -0.39
CA VAL A 83 8.16 14.99 0.43
C VAL A 83 9.33 14.58 -0.44
N VAL A 84 10.53 14.60 0.12
CA VAL A 84 11.77 14.18 -0.54
C VAL A 84 12.18 12.83 0.02
N VAL A 85 12.36 11.85 -0.86
CA VAL A 85 12.77 10.49 -0.48
C VAL A 85 14.21 10.50 0.02
N THR A 86 14.46 9.89 1.18
CA THR A 86 15.81 9.63 1.70
C THR A 86 16.27 8.21 1.42
N LYS A 87 15.37 7.22 1.58
CA LYS A 87 15.66 5.79 1.36
C LYS A 87 14.37 5.02 1.12
N ALA A 88 14.47 3.90 0.40
CA ALA A 88 13.35 3.00 0.15
C ALA A 88 13.75 1.55 0.46
N SER A 89 12.83 0.80 1.05
CA SER A 89 12.99 -0.61 1.39
C SER A 89 12.13 -1.46 0.46
N GLN A 90 12.76 -2.37 -0.29
CA GLN A 90 12.07 -3.30 -1.19
C GLN A 90 11.26 -4.34 -0.42
N ASP A 91 11.85 -4.88 0.66
CA ASP A 91 11.27 -5.99 1.41
C ASP A 91 9.97 -5.57 2.12
N THR A 92 9.94 -4.35 2.66
CA THR A 92 8.80 -3.83 3.41
C THR A 92 7.91 -2.88 2.60
N ARG A 93 8.26 -2.58 1.34
CA ARG A 93 7.58 -1.59 0.47
C ARG A 93 7.39 -0.23 1.16
N GLN A 94 8.38 0.19 1.92
CA GLN A 94 8.36 1.43 2.70
C GLN A 94 9.32 2.45 2.10
N VAL A 95 8.89 3.71 2.12
CA VAL A 95 9.68 4.87 1.69
C VAL A 95 9.83 5.80 2.87
N PHE A 96 11.07 6.16 3.18
CA PHE A 96 11.39 7.14 4.19
C PHE A 96 11.61 8.46 3.47
N ALA A 97 10.92 9.50 3.92
CA ALA A 97 10.97 10.81 3.30
C ALA A 97 10.83 11.91 4.35
N HIS A 98 11.37 13.09 4.03
CA HIS A 98 11.19 14.29 4.83
C HIS A 98 10.36 15.33 4.07
N ASP A 99 9.78 16.28 4.80
CA ASP A 99 9.06 17.40 4.18
C ASP A 99 9.97 18.16 3.20
N ASP A 100 9.43 18.49 2.02
CA ASP A 100 10.12 19.34 1.05
C ASP A 100 10.00 20.82 1.43
N LYS A 101 10.66 21.18 2.53
CA LYS A 101 10.70 22.54 3.08
C LYS A 101 12.14 23.00 3.26
N PRO A 102 12.40 24.30 3.13
CA PRO A 102 13.72 24.84 3.42
C PRO A 102 14.03 24.79 4.92
N VAL A 103 15.32 24.70 5.25
CA VAL A 103 15.83 24.86 6.62
C VAL A 103 15.54 26.28 7.10
N THR A 104 14.91 26.41 8.27
CA THR A 104 14.66 27.71 8.92
C THR A 104 15.75 28.01 9.95
N TYR A 105 15.99 29.30 10.17
CA TYR A 105 17.03 29.79 11.08
C TYR A 105 16.45 30.82 12.03
N ARG A 106 17.03 30.91 13.21
CA ARG A 106 16.75 31.97 14.19
C ARG A 106 18.03 32.56 14.74
N VAL A 107 17.90 33.73 15.36
CA VAL A 107 19.00 34.37 16.09
C VAL A 107 18.86 34.02 17.57
N ASN A 108 19.92 33.49 18.19
CA ASN A 108 19.91 33.18 19.62
C ASN A 108 20.17 34.44 20.47
N ARG A 109 20.08 34.31 21.80
CA ARG A 109 20.35 35.42 22.74
C ARG A 109 21.77 36.01 22.62
N HIS A 110 22.71 35.26 22.05
CA HIS A 110 24.09 35.69 21.81
C HIS A 110 24.31 36.30 20.42
N GLY A 111 23.23 36.62 19.69
CA GLY A 111 23.31 37.21 18.35
C GLY A 111 23.80 36.27 17.25
N ARG A 112 23.92 34.96 17.52
CA ARG A 112 24.37 33.96 16.54
C ARG A 112 23.18 33.39 15.77
N ARG A 113 23.34 33.23 14.46
CA ARG A 113 22.38 32.51 13.61
C ARG A 113 22.52 31.01 13.88
N VAL A 114 21.43 30.38 14.30
CA VAL A 114 21.34 28.94 14.57
C VAL A 114 20.21 28.33 13.76
N ILE A 115 20.30 27.04 13.44
CA ILE A 115 19.21 26.30 12.82
C ILE A 115 18.05 26.25 13.82
N ASP A 116 16.85 26.58 13.33
CA ASP A 116 15.62 26.51 14.10
C ASP A 116 14.85 25.23 13.76
N SER A 117 14.67 24.95 12.47
CA SER A 117 14.08 23.71 11.98
C SER A 117 14.79 23.24 10.71
N ASP A 118 15.27 22.00 10.74
CA ASP A 118 15.73 21.30 9.54
C ASP A 118 14.78 20.11 9.28
N PRO A 119 13.97 20.19 8.21
CA PRO A 119 13.08 19.10 7.82
C PRO A 119 13.79 17.76 7.60
N ARG A 120 15.06 17.78 7.19
CA ARG A 120 15.85 16.56 6.91
C ARG A 120 16.12 15.73 8.17
N CYS A 121 16.01 16.34 9.35
CA CYS A 121 16.17 15.64 10.63
C CYS A 121 14.93 14.82 11.03
N ILE A 122 13.81 14.97 10.31
CA ILE A 122 12.54 14.31 10.62
C ILE A 122 12.14 13.44 9.42
N GLU A 123 12.39 12.14 9.53
CA GLU A 123 11.95 11.15 8.54
C GLU A 123 10.58 10.58 8.90
N THR A 124 9.66 10.59 7.94
CA THR A 124 8.38 9.89 8.03
C THR A 124 8.38 8.70 7.09
N VAL A 125 7.74 7.61 7.52
CA VAL A 125 7.63 6.37 6.74
C VAL A 125 6.28 6.34 6.02
N TYR A 126 6.32 6.12 4.72
CA TYR A 126 5.16 5.97 3.85
C TYR A 126 5.18 4.59 3.19
N GLY A 127 4.00 4.07 2.85
CA GLY A 127 3.91 2.97 1.90
C GLY A 127 4.17 3.47 0.48
N MET A 128 4.76 2.64 -0.39
CA MET A 128 4.97 3.01 -1.80
C MET A 128 3.65 3.40 -2.49
N ASP A 129 2.54 2.72 -2.16
CA ASP A 129 1.21 2.97 -2.73
C ASP A 129 0.58 4.30 -2.24
N SER A 130 1.14 4.90 -1.18
CA SER A 130 0.70 6.17 -0.61
C SER A 130 1.34 7.38 -1.28
N LEU A 131 2.35 7.16 -2.12
CA LEU A 131 3.15 8.21 -2.75
C LEU A 131 3.03 8.17 -4.26
N LYS A 132 3.04 9.35 -4.87
CA LYS A 132 3.15 9.53 -6.32
C LYS A 132 4.42 10.28 -6.64
N VAL A 133 5.28 9.69 -7.47
CA VAL A 133 6.53 10.32 -7.91
C VAL A 133 6.21 11.52 -8.81
N LEU A 134 6.82 12.66 -8.49
CA LEU A 134 6.82 13.87 -9.30
C LEU A 134 8.14 13.86 -10.08
N GLY A 135 8.12 13.31 -11.30
CA GLY A 135 9.26 13.24 -12.20
C GLY A 135 9.70 14.61 -12.73
#